data_AF-A0A8J8E6X7-F1
#
_entry.id   AF-A0A8J8E6X7-F1
#
_cell.length_a   1.000
_cell.length_b   1.000
_cell.length_c   1.000
_cell.angle_alpha   90.00
_cell.angle_beta   90.00
_cell.angle_gamma   90.00
#
_symmetry.space_group_name_H-M   'P 1'
#
loop_
_entity.id
_entity.type
_entity.pdbx_description
1 polymer ?
#
loop_
_entity_poly.entity_id
_entity_poly.type
_entity_poly.pdbx_seq_one_letter_code
_entity_poly.pdbx_strand_id
1 'polypeptide(L)'
;MNLGVVLAVDKSLTAHKVVRADFSSGKNKEDAINKTLEKLNAIIPDRAKIVDFEVKTYTTPVTRRTYAVGVVVYNVFEQKKPIGEYTLKERRKLIAMVLEAFNYNPKVLNISELARVFGVSRDSIYYDIEQILKEAGKSK
;
A
#
# COMPACT_ATOMS: atom_id res chain seq x y z
N MET A 1 1.15 33.02 -5.93
CA MET A 1 1.91 32.10 -6.80
C MET A 1 1.08 30.83 -6.91
N ASN A 2 0.56 30.51 -8.10
CA ASN A 2 -0.35 29.38 -8.28
C ASN A 2 0.41 28.22 -8.90
N LEU A 3 0.46 27.08 -8.20
CA LEU A 3 1.04 25.85 -8.71
C LEU A 3 -0.08 24.99 -9.31
N GLY A 4 -0.10 24.86 -10.64
CA GLY A 4 -0.97 23.92 -11.34
C GLY A 4 -0.27 22.58 -11.52
N VAL A 5 -0.87 21.49 -11.05
CA VAL A 5 -0.36 20.13 -11.24
C VAL A 5 -1.38 19.34 -12.05
N VAL A 6 -0.95 18.74 -13.16
CA VAL A 6 -1.76 17.83 -13.98
C VAL A 6 -1.34 16.39 -13.64
N LEU A 7 -2.29 15.57 -13.22
CA LEU A 7 -2.07 14.19 -12.79
C LEU A 7 -2.62 13.22 -13.84
N ALA A 8 -1.74 12.54 -14.57
CA ALA A 8 -2.13 11.36 -15.34
C ALA A 8 -2.15 10.13 -14.40
N VAL A 9 -3.30 9.46 -14.31
CA VAL A 9 -3.49 8.26 -13.49
C VAL A 9 -3.69 7.06 -14.41
N ASP A 10 -2.81 6.07 -14.30
CA ASP A 10 -3.00 4.77 -14.92
C ASP A 10 -4.01 3.98 -14.07
N LYS A 11 -5.22 3.75 -14.62
CA LYS A 11 -6.29 3.03 -13.92
C LYS A 11 -6.04 1.52 -13.80
N SER A 12 -5.02 0.98 -14.47
CA SER A 12 -4.72 -0.45 -14.47
C SER A 12 -3.88 -0.89 -13.26
N LEU A 13 -3.28 0.04 -12.52
CA LEU A 13 -2.40 -0.23 -11.37
C LEU A 13 -3.03 0.31 -10.08
N THR A 14 -3.19 -0.55 -9.07
CA THR A 14 -3.55 -0.13 -7.72
C THR A 14 -2.30 0.37 -7.00
N ALA A 15 -2.01 1.66 -7.15
CA ALA A 15 -0.89 2.32 -6.49
C ALA A 15 -1.33 3.65 -5.86
N HIS A 16 -0.82 3.93 -4.67
CA HIS A 16 -0.92 5.24 -4.04
C HIS A 16 0.28 6.08 -4.48
N LYS A 17 0.03 7.11 -5.29
CA LYS A 17 1.06 8.09 -5.65
C LYS A 17 1.19 9.13 -4.55
N VAL A 18 2.40 9.36 -4.07
CA VAL A 18 2.70 10.30 -3.00
C VAL A 18 3.69 11.34 -3.51
N VAL A 19 3.41 12.61 -3.20
CA VAL A 19 4.35 13.72 -3.35
C VAL A 19 4.68 14.20 -1.95
N ARG A 20 5.96 14.26 -1.61
CA ARG A 20 6.42 14.64 -0.28
C ARG A 20 7.53 15.66 -0.37
N ALA A 21 7.48 16.65 0.50
CA ALA A 21 8.53 17.64 0.67
C ALA A 21 9.01 17.64 2.12
N ASP A 22 10.32 17.78 2.31
CA ASP A 22 10.94 17.97 3.62
C ASP A 22 12.13 18.93 3.48
N PHE A 23 12.58 19.46 4.61
CA PHE A 23 13.69 20.40 4.64
C PHE A 23 14.54 20.24 5.89
N SER A 24 15.81 20.59 5.75
CA SER A 24 16.79 20.59 6.84
C SER A 24 17.79 21.74 6.66
N SER A 25 18.37 22.16 7.77
CA SER A 25 19.50 23.11 7.79
C SER A 25 20.79 22.39 8.15
N GLY A 26 21.88 22.78 7.51
CA GLY A 26 23.22 22.26 7.75
C GLY A 26 24.29 23.35 7.80
N LYS A 27 25.47 22.96 8.28
CA LYS A 27 26.66 23.82 8.35
C LYS A 27 27.18 24.19 6.95
N ASN A 28 26.97 23.30 5.98
CA ASN A 28 27.33 23.48 4.58
C ASN A 28 26.27 22.81 3.68
N LYS A 29 26.45 22.89 2.36
CA LYS A 29 25.52 22.33 1.37
C LYS A 29 25.31 20.83 1.53
N GLU A 30 26.39 20.08 1.70
CA GLU A 30 26.38 18.63 1.80
C GLU A 30 25.67 18.16 3.08
N ASP A 31 25.98 18.76 4.23
CA ASP A 31 25.32 18.49 5.51
C ASP A 31 23.81 18.77 5.45
N ALA A 32 23.41 19.86 4.79
CA ALA A 32 22.00 20.20 4.63
C ALA A 32 21.27 19.18 3.73
N ILE A 33 21.88 18.78 2.61
CA ILE A 33 21.31 17.79 1.68
C ILE A 33 21.17 16.44 2.37
N ASN A 34 22.23 15.94 3.02
CA ASN A 34 22.20 14.62 3.66
C ASN A 34 21.12 14.54 4.74
N LYS A 35 21.00 15.57 5.59
CA LYS A 35 19.92 15.63 6.59
C LYS A 35 18.52 15.68 5.97
N THR A 36 18.35 16.33 4.83
CA THR A 36 17.07 16.34 4.11
C THR A 36 16.77 14.96 3.52
N LEU A 37 17.76 14.30 2.92
CA LEU A 37 17.61 12.96 2.34
C LEU A 37 17.35 11.90 3.42
N GLU A 38 18.02 11.97 4.56
CA GLU A 38 17.75 11.09 5.71
C GLU A 38 16.30 11.16 6.16
N LYS A 39 15.75 12.38 6.31
CA LYS A 39 14.34 12.57 6.67
C LYS A 39 13.40 11.99 5.62
N LEU A 40 13.67 12.24 4.34
CA LEU A 40 12.86 11.72 3.24
C LEU A 40 12.93 10.18 3.17
N ASN A 41 14.12 9.60 3.31
CA ASN A 41 14.29 8.15 3.29
C ASN A 41 13.62 7.46 4.48
N ALA A 42 13.62 8.08 5.67
CA ALA A 42 12.99 7.52 6.86
C ALA A 42 11.46 7.38 6.75
N ILE A 43 10.82 8.12 5.83
CA ILE A 43 9.36 8.11 5.65
C ILE A 43 8.91 7.38 4.38
N ILE A 44 9.82 7.14 3.42
CA ILE A 44 9.52 6.41 2.20
C ILE A 44 9.47 4.91 2.53
N PRO A 45 8.36 4.21 2.25
CA PRO A 45 8.27 2.76 2.48
C PRO A 45 9.27 1.99 1.62
N ASP A 46 9.81 0.87 2.13
CA ASP A 46 10.83 0.03 1.45
C ASP A 46 10.47 -0.43 0.03
N ARG A 47 9.19 -0.46 -0.31
CA ARG A 47 8.67 -0.92 -1.61
C ARG A 47 8.12 0.21 -2.49
N ALA A 48 8.37 1.45 -2.10
CA ALA A 48 8.04 2.59 -2.91
C ALA A 48 8.94 2.65 -4.14
N LYS A 49 8.35 2.87 -5.31
CA LYS A 49 9.11 3.20 -6.52
C LYS A 49 9.21 4.72 -6.62
N ILE A 50 10.43 5.26 -6.45
CA ILE A 50 10.69 6.67 -6.71
C ILE A 50 10.47 6.93 -8.20
N VAL A 51 9.63 7.92 -8.49
CA VAL A 51 9.27 8.37 -9.84
C VAL A 51 10.13 9.56 -10.22
N ASP A 52 10.30 10.49 -9.29
CA ASP A 52 11.09 11.70 -9.49
C ASP A 52 11.53 12.28 -8.14
N PHE A 53 12.61 13.05 -8.12
CA PHE A 53 13.04 13.79 -6.93
C PHE A 53 13.87 15.03 -7.31
N GLU A 54 13.76 16.08 -6.50
CA GLU A 54 14.56 17.30 -6.65
C GLU A 54 14.98 17.82 -5.28
N VAL A 55 16.23 18.29 -5.17
CA VAL A 55 16.73 18.95 -3.96
C VAL A 55 17.31 20.30 -4.34
N LYS A 56 16.83 21.37 -3.70
CA LYS A 56 17.39 22.72 -3.84
C LYS A 56 17.96 23.19 -2.52
N THR A 57 18.99 24.02 -2.63
CA THR A 57 19.67 24.57 -1.46
C THR A 57 19.75 26.09 -1.52
N TYR A 58 19.68 26.72 -0.36
CA TYR A 58 19.90 28.15 -0.19
C TYR A 58 20.81 28.40 1.02
N THR A 59 21.90 29.12 0.81
CA THR A 59 22.82 29.51 1.88
C THR A 59 22.53 30.94 2.29
N THR A 60 22.21 31.12 3.58
CA THR A 60 21.95 32.45 4.13
C THR A 60 23.25 33.26 4.19
N PRO A 61 23.28 34.50 3.66
CA PRO A 61 24.50 35.33 3.67
C PRO A 61 24.98 35.66 5.09
N VAL A 62 24.06 35.88 6.01
CA VAL A 62 24.36 36.35 7.38
C VAL A 62 24.85 35.21 8.27
N THR A 63 24.08 34.12 8.36
CA THR A 63 24.42 33.02 9.29
C THR A 63 25.33 31.96 8.67
N ARG A 64 25.58 32.04 7.35
CA ARG A 64 26.28 31.02 6.54
C ARG A 64 25.70 29.60 6.65
N ARG A 65 24.52 29.45 7.27
CA ARG A 65 23.79 28.17 7.28
C ARG A 65 23.19 27.91 5.92
N THR A 66 23.29 26.67 5.48
CA THR A 66 22.66 26.19 4.25
C THR A 66 21.40 25.45 4.59
N TYR A 67 20.32 25.78 3.91
CA TYR A 67 19.04 25.10 3.98
C TYR A 67 18.88 24.26 2.71
N ALA A 68 18.35 23.06 2.85
CA ALA A 68 18.01 22.19 1.73
C ALA A 68 16.53 21.85 1.81
N VAL A 69 15.82 21.99 0.70
CA VAL A 69 14.44 21.53 0.51
C VAL A 69 14.49 20.41 -0.52
N GLY A 70 13.96 19.25 -0.15
CA GLY A 70 13.84 18.10 -1.04
C GLY A 70 12.38 17.80 -1.31
N VAL A 71 12.06 17.50 -2.57
CA VAL A 71 10.75 17.00 -3.00
C VAL A 71 10.98 15.64 -3.63
N VAL A 72 10.16 14.66 -3.26
CA VAL A 72 10.19 13.31 -3.81
C VAL A 72 8.79 12.90 -4.23
N VAL A 73 8.70 12.24 -5.38
CA VAL A 73 7.49 11.64 -5.91
C VAL A 73 7.71 10.14 -5.96
N TYR A 74 6.84 9.36 -5.32
CA TYR A 74 6.95 7.92 -5.33
C TYR A 74 5.58 7.24 -5.40
N ASN A 75 5.57 6.03 -5.97
CA ASN A 75 4.40 5.17 -6.01
C ASN A 75 4.55 4.07 -4.96
N VAL A 76 3.53 3.90 -4.12
CA VAL A 76 3.40 2.74 -3.24
C VAL A 76 2.41 1.78 -3.88
N PHE A 77 2.89 0.61 -4.31
CA PHE A 77 2.01 -0.41 -4.87
C PHE A 77 1.31 -1.15 -3.74
N GLU A 78 -0.02 -1.25 -3.81
CA GLU A 78 -0.73 -2.15 -2.92
C GLU A 78 -0.34 -3.58 -3.28
N GLN A 79 0.33 -4.26 -2.36
CA GLN A 79 0.48 -5.69 -2.50
C GLN A 79 -0.88 -6.33 -2.26
N LYS A 80 -1.43 -6.97 -3.30
CA LYS A 80 -2.24 -8.16 -3.06
C LYS A 80 -1.27 -9.17 -2.44
N LYS A 81 -1.41 -9.40 -1.14
CA LYS A 81 -0.76 -10.52 -0.44
C LYS A 81 -0.90 -11.78 -1.34
N PRO A 82 0.14 -12.61 -1.52
CA PRO A 82 -0.01 -13.87 -2.24
C PRO A 82 -1.17 -14.64 -1.62
N ILE A 83 -2.08 -15.21 -2.44
CA ILE A 83 -3.33 -15.77 -1.91
C ILE A 83 -3.08 -16.96 -0.94
N GLY A 84 -1.94 -17.65 -1.09
CA GLY A 84 -1.46 -18.67 -0.16
C GLY A 84 -0.93 -18.16 1.19
N GLU A 85 -0.71 -16.85 1.35
CA GLU A 85 -0.27 -16.21 2.61
C GLU A 85 -1.45 -15.60 3.40
N TYR A 86 -2.68 -15.83 2.95
CA TYR A 86 -3.86 -15.39 3.68
C TYR A 86 -4.01 -16.23 4.94
N THR A 87 -4.10 -15.54 6.08
CA THR A 87 -4.51 -16.15 7.34
C THR A 87 -5.92 -16.72 7.23
N LEU A 88 -6.26 -17.67 8.10
CA LEU A 88 -7.61 -18.23 8.22
C LEU A 88 -8.70 -17.14 8.24
N LYS A 89 -8.46 -16.07 9.00
CA LYS A 89 -9.40 -14.95 9.15
C LYS A 89 -9.57 -14.16 7.85
N GLU A 90 -8.48 -13.86 7.15
CA GLU A 90 -8.52 -13.13 5.88
C GLU A 90 -9.20 -13.96 4.79
N ARG A 91 -8.90 -15.27 4.72
CA ARG A 91 -9.54 -16.22 3.80
C ARG A 91 -11.05 -16.29 4.02
N ARG A 92 -11.50 -16.50 5.27
CA ARG A 92 -12.93 -16.54 5.61
C ARG A 92 -13.64 -15.24 5.28
N LYS A 93 -13.00 -14.09 5.55
CA LYS A 93 -13.58 -12.78 5.21
C LYS A 93 -13.84 -12.65 3.71
N LEU A 94 -12.90 -13.08 2.86
CA LEU A 94 -13.08 -13.05 1.41
C LEU A 94 -14.20 -13.99 0.95
N ILE A 95 -14.23 -15.22 1.46
CA ILE A 95 -15.29 -16.20 1.14
C ILE A 95 -16.66 -15.66 1.58
N ALA A 96 -16.73 -15.04 2.76
CA ALA A 96 -17.96 -14.46 3.31
C ALA A 96 -18.50 -13.32 2.44
N MET A 97 -17.63 -12.42 1.95
CA MET A 97 -18.03 -11.33 1.05
C MET A 97 -18.67 -11.87 -0.24
N VAL A 98 -18.12 -12.94 -0.80
CA VAL A 98 -18.71 -13.58 -2.00
C VAL A 98 -20.04 -14.24 -1.64
N LEU A 99 -20.10 -15.01 -0.55
CA LEU A 99 -21.34 -15.64 -0.10
C LEU A 99 -22.45 -14.62 0.13
N GLU A 100 -22.17 -13.51 0.81
CA GLU A 100 -23.12 -12.43 1.07
C GLU A 100 -23.71 -11.87 -0.22
N ALA A 101 -22.89 -11.63 -1.25
CA ALA A 101 -23.33 -11.15 -2.57
C ALA A 101 -24.29 -12.13 -3.28
N PHE A 102 -24.25 -13.41 -2.91
CA PHE A 102 -25.12 -14.47 -3.44
C PHE A 102 -26.11 -15.00 -2.39
N ASN A 103 -26.55 -14.16 -1.45
CA ASN A 103 -27.52 -14.51 -0.41
C ASN A 103 -27.13 -15.76 0.40
N TYR A 104 -25.84 -15.89 0.70
CA TYR A 104 -25.24 -17.00 1.43
C TYR A 104 -25.48 -18.38 0.78
N ASN A 105 -25.59 -18.45 -0.55
CA ASN A 105 -25.72 -19.71 -1.26
C ASN A 105 -24.34 -20.36 -1.53
N PRO A 106 -23.92 -21.41 -0.82
CA PRO A 106 -22.60 -22.02 -1.02
C PRO A 106 -22.46 -22.76 -2.35
N LYS A 107 -23.57 -23.08 -3.04
CA LYS A 107 -23.54 -23.82 -4.32
C LYS A 107 -22.94 -22.99 -5.47
N VAL A 108 -22.82 -21.67 -5.30
CA VAL A 108 -22.21 -20.79 -6.31
C VAL A 108 -20.67 -20.84 -6.28
N LEU A 109 -20.09 -21.44 -5.23
CA LEU A 109 -18.65 -21.48 -5.04
C LEU A 109 -18.03 -22.74 -5.68
N ASN A 110 -16.96 -22.55 -6.44
CA ASN A 110 -16.13 -23.67 -6.89
C ASN A 110 -15.10 -24.03 -5.80
N ILE A 111 -15.42 -25.04 -5.00
CA ILE A 111 -14.60 -25.48 -3.86
C ILE A 111 -13.20 -25.93 -4.29
N SER A 112 -13.08 -26.62 -5.43
CA SER A 112 -11.80 -27.11 -5.94
C SER A 112 -10.88 -25.94 -6.33
N GLU A 113 -11.42 -24.92 -6.98
CA GLU A 113 -10.64 -23.74 -7.37
C GLU A 113 -10.29 -22.88 -6.16
N LEU A 114 -11.20 -22.71 -5.19
CA LEU A 114 -10.89 -22.02 -3.93
C LEU A 114 -9.77 -22.72 -3.15
N ALA A 115 -9.81 -24.04 -3.04
CA ALA A 115 -8.77 -24.83 -2.38
C ALA A 115 -7.40 -24.62 -3.06
N ARG A 116 -7.36 -24.69 -4.40
CA ARG A 116 -6.16 -24.42 -5.20
C ARG A 116 -5.64 -22.99 -5.04
N VAL A 117 -6.51 -22.00 -5.10
CA VAL A 117 -6.16 -20.57 -5.02
C VAL A 117 -5.62 -20.21 -3.64
N PHE A 118 -6.23 -20.71 -2.57
CA PHE A 118 -5.79 -20.48 -1.19
C PHE A 118 -4.67 -21.43 -0.74
N GLY A 119 -4.26 -22.40 -1.56
CA GLY A 119 -3.22 -23.36 -1.21
C GLY A 119 -3.60 -24.27 -0.04
N VAL A 120 -4.88 -24.59 0.13
CA VAL A 120 -5.41 -25.40 1.24
C VAL A 120 -6.22 -26.60 0.75
N SER A 121 -6.56 -27.51 1.65
CA SER A 121 -7.44 -28.64 1.32
C SER A 121 -8.87 -28.20 1.05
N ARG A 122 -9.60 -28.99 0.26
CA ARG A 122 -11.06 -28.78 0.05
C ARG A 122 -11.83 -28.83 1.37
N ASP A 123 -11.43 -29.70 2.28
CA ASP A 123 -12.03 -29.82 3.62
C ASP A 123 -11.88 -28.55 4.44
N SER A 124 -10.75 -27.84 4.30
CA SER A 124 -10.54 -26.54 4.94
C SER A 124 -11.54 -25.49 4.43
N ILE A 125 -11.83 -25.51 3.12
CA ILE A 125 -12.81 -24.60 2.51
C ILE A 125 -14.23 -24.97 2.95
N TYR A 126 -14.57 -26.25 3.04
CA TYR A 126 -15.87 -26.69 3.56
C TYR A 126 -16.08 -26.21 5.00
N TYR A 127 -15.08 -26.42 5.87
CA TYR A 127 -15.13 -25.96 7.26
C TYR A 127 -15.27 -24.45 7.36
N ASP A 128 -14.58 -23.68 6.52
CA ASP A 128 -14.72 -22.23 6.51
C ASP A 128 -16.12 -21.77 6.12
N ILE A 129 -16.70 -22.37 5.08
CA ILE A 129 -18.07 -22.06 4.65
C ILE A 129 -19.06 -22.39 5.76
N GLU A 130 -18.89 -23.53 6.43
CA GLU A 130 -19.72 -23.92 7.57
C GLU A 130 -19.65 -22.89 8.70
N GLN A 131 -18.44 -22.45 9.09
CA GLN A 131 -18.28 -21.42 10.11
C GLN A 131 -18.90 -20.08 9.69
N ILE A 132 -18.73 -19.65 8.44
CA ILE A 132 -19.33 -18.42 7.91
C ILE A 132 -20.86 -18.49 7.97
N LEU A 133 -21.46 -19.61 7.56
CA LEU A 133 -22.92 -19.79 7.59
C LEU A 133 -23.47 -19.81 9.02
N LYS A 134 -22.72 -20.42 9.95
CA LYS A 134 -23.06 -20.45 11.38
C LYS A 134 -23.02 -19.04 11.98
N GLU A 135 -21.95 -18.29 11.72
CA GLU A 135 -21.79 -16.89 12.18
C GLU A 135 -22.87 -15.97 11.60
N ALA A 136 -23.29 -16.19 10.34
CA ALA A 136 -24.33 -15.42 9.68
C ALA A 136 -25.78 -15.80 10.08
N GLY A 137 -25.97 -16.82 10.92
CA GLY A 137 -27.31 -17.33 11.25
C GLY A 137 -28.06 -17.93 10.05
N LYS A 138 -27.31 -18.36 9.01
CA LYS A 138 -27.81 -18.97 7.77
C LYS A 138 -27.49 -20.47 7.70
N SER A 139 -26.94 -21.05 8.75
CA SER A 139 -26.87 -22.49 8.91
C SER A 139 -28.29 -23.04 9.00
N LYS A 140 -28.70 -23.83 8.00
CA LYS A 140 -29.84 -24.73 8.16
C LYS A 140 -29.50 -25.83 9.14
#